data_AF-A0A3B8NAK3-F1
#
_entry.id   AF-A0A3B8NAK3-F1
#
_cell.length_a   1.000
_cell.length_b   1.000
_cell.length_c   1.000
_cell.angle_alpha   90.00
_cell.angle_beta   90.00
_cell.angle_gamma   90.00
#
_symmetry.space_group_name_H-M   'P 1'
#
loop_
_entity.id
_entity.type
_entity.pdbx_description
1 polymer ?
#
loop_
_entity_poly.entity_id
_entity_poly.type
_entity_poly.pdbx_seq_one_letter_code
_entity_poly.pdbx_strand_id
1 'polypeptide(L)'
;MGRAVRLSRETLSRLSGQTGYRQEILEKVSILLSWLDRASNTENLSERFSLKGGTAINLFFLEIPRLSVDIDINYIGSPTRNDLDSARDSFEKNIESVCRQEDLS
;
A
#
# COMPACT_ATOMS: atom_id res chain seq x y z
N MET A 1 -10.57 5.01 -12.23
CA MET A 1 -9.69 3.82 -12.29
C MET A 1 -8.36 4.24 -12.90
N GLY A 2 -7.44 4.74 -12.08
CA GLY A 2 -6.11 5.19 -12.53
C GLY A 2 -5.11 4.03 -12.55
N ARG A 3 -4.07 4.14 -13.37
CA ARG A 3 -2.87 3.29 -13.33
C ARG A 3 -2.05 3.66 -12.07
N ALA A 4 -1.17 2.77 -11.61
CA ALA A 4 -0.19 3.09 -10.57
C ALA A 4 0.41 4.49 -10.78
N VAL A 5 0.46 5.33 -9.75
CA VAL A 5 1.05 6.66 -9.85
C VAL A 5 2.58 6.51 -9.90
N ARG A 6 3.07 6.23 -11.10
CA ARG A 6 4.50 6.26 -11.44
C ARG A 6 4.89 7.72 -11.66
N LEU A 7 5.58 8.29 -10.67
CA LEU A 7 6.08 9.65 -10.77
C LEU A 7 7.14 9.75 -11.86
N SER A 8 7.11 10.83 -12.65
CA SER A 8 8.15 11.07 -13.66
C SER A 8 9.51 11.30 -12.99
N ARG A 9 10.61 11.09 -13.72
CA ARG A 9 11.97 11.34 -13.21
C ARG A 9 12.15 12.80 -12.79
N GLU A 10 11.57 13.73 -13.53
CA GLU A 10 11.59 15.17 -13.22
C GLU A 10 10.86 15.43 -11.90
N THR A 11 9.72 14.78 -11.69
CA THR A 11 8.94 14.89 -10.45
C THR A 11 9.69 14.30 -9.27
N LEU A 12 10.29 13.11 -9.42
CA LEU A 12 11.10 12.48 -8.38
C LEU A 12 12.33 13.34 -8.03
N SER A 13 13.03 13.87 -9.04
CA SER A 13 14.18 14.77 -8.84
C SER A 13 13.78 16.03 -8.08
N ARG A 14 12.67 16.67 -8.47
CA ARG A 14 12.15 17.85 -7.79
C ARG A 14 11.76 17.56 -6.33
N LEU A 15 11.00 16.50 -6.08
CA LEU A 15 10.58 16.11 -4.73
C LEU A 15 11.78 15.72 -3.86
N SER A 16 12.78 15.05 -4.44
CA SER A 16 14.03 14.71 -3.76
C SER A 16 14.77 15.98 -3.31
N GLY A 17 14.88 16.98 -4.18
CA GLY A 17 15.48 18.27 -3.82
C GLY A 17 14.70 19.06 -2.77
N GLN A 18 13.36 18.95 -2.76
CA GLN A 18 12.50 19.66 -1.80
C GLN A 18 12.45 18.99 -0.42
N THR A 19 12.53 17.67 -0.37
CA THR A 19 12.30 16.88 0.87
C THR A 19 13.58 16.30 1.47
N GLY A 20 14.66 16.21 0.68
CA GLY A 20 15.90 15.54 1.07
C GLY A 20 15.87 14.01 0.98
N TYR A 21 14.72 13.40 0.65
CA TYR A 21 14.64 11.95 0.46
C TYR A 21 15.21 11.52 -0.88
N ARG A 22 15.78 10.32 -0.94
CA ARG A 22 16.26 9.71 -2.19
C ARG A 22 15.10 9.42 -3.12
N GLN A 23 15.30 9.60 -4.43
CA GLN A 23 14.28 9.37 -5.47
C GLN A 23 13.69 7.95 -5.39
N GLU A 24 14.52 6.94 -5.15
CA GLU A 24 14.10 5.54 -4.98
C GLU A 24 13.11 5.33 -3.82
N ILE A 25 13.23 6.10 -2.74
CA ILE A 25 12.33 6.02 -1.58
C ILE A 25 11.00 6.69 -1.92
N LEU A 26 11.06 7.86 -2.58
CA LEU A 26 9.87 8.58 -3.02
C LEU A 26 9.05 7.76 -4.03
N GLU A 27 9.72 7.07 -4.96
CA GLU A 27 9.05 6.19 -5.91
C GLU A 27 8.37 5.00 -5.20
N LYS A 28 9.07 4.34 -4.26
CA LYS A 28 8.50 3.25 -3.46
C LYS A 28 7.27 3.69 -2.66
N VAL A 29 7.33 4.85 -2.01
CA VAL A 29 6.19 5.39 -1.26
C VAL A 29 5.02 5.70 -2.20
N SER A 30 5.27 6.30 -3.38
CA SER A 30 4.22 6.57 -4.36
C SER A 30 3.50 5.31 -4.82
N ILE A 31 4.27 4.25 -5.09
CA ILE A 31 3.75 2.93 -5.44
C ILE A 31 2.92 2.34 -4.29
N LEU A 32 3.47 2.37 -3.06
CA LEU A 32 2.79 1.85 -1.88
C LEU A 32 1.45 2.56 -1.66
N LEU A 33 1.42 3.89 -1.77
CA LEU A 33 0.19 4.68 -1.63
C LEU A 33 -0.82 4.37 -2.73
N SER A 34 -0.35 4.16 -3.97
CA SER A 34 -1.21 3.76 -5.08
C SER A 34 -1.86 2.38 -4.84
N TRP A 35 -1.07 1.43 -4.33
CA TRP A 35 -1.59 0.12 -3.93
C TRP A 35 -2.60 0.22 -2.80
N LEU A 36 -2.32 1.01 -1.75
CA LEU A 36 -3.24 1.23 -0.62
C LEU A 36 -4.58 1.83 -1.08
N ASP A 37 -4.53 2.84 -1.95
CA ASP A 37 -5.72 3.46 -2.53
C ASP A 37 -6.54 2.41 -3.31
N ARG A 38 -5.89 1.62 -4.17
CA ARG A 38 -6.58 0.57 -4.91
C ARG A 38 -7.17 -0.51 -4.01
N ALA A 39 -6.39 -1.03 -3.06
CA ALA A 39 -6.83 -2.08 -2.14
C ALA A 39 -8.03 -1.61 -1.31
N SER A 40 -8.03 -0.36 -0.84
CA SER A 40 -9.13 0.23 -0.08
C SER A 40 -10.39 0.49 -0.93
N ASN A 41 -10.27 0.54 -2.25
CA ASN A 41 -11.38 0.68 -3.20
C ASN A 41 -11.76 -0.62 -3.93
N THR A 42 -11.11 -1.75 -3.61
CA THR A 42 -11.38 -3.04 -4.26
C THR A 42 -12.43 -3.82 -3.49
N GLU A 43 -13.51 -4.20 -4.17
CA GLU A 43 -14.54 -5.10 -3.64
C GLU A 43 -13.90 -6.40 -3.14
N ASN A 44 -14.32 -6.91 -1.99
CA ASN A 44 -13.70 -8.04 -1.29
C ASN A 44 -12.30 -7.81 -0.71
N LEU A 45 -11.81 -6.56 -0.67
CA LEU A 45 -10.62 -6.17 0.10
C LEU A 45 -10.89 -5.01 1.06
N SER A 46 -11.60 -3.98 0.62
CA SER A 46 -11.78 -2.70 1.34
C SER A 46 -12.17 -2.84 2.82
N GLU A 47 -12.99 -3.82 3.17
CA GLU A 47 -13.47 -4.06 4.55
C GLU A 47 -12.84 -5.29 5.21
N ARG A 48 -11.88 -5.93 4.53
CA ARG A 48 -11.29 -7.21 4.97
C ARG A 48 -9.86 -7.08 5.45
N PHE A 49 -9.25 -5.90 5.38
CA PHE A 49 -7.92 -5.66 5.96
C PHE A 49 -7.86 -4.38 6.79
N SER A 50 -6.87 -4.34 7.68
CA SER A 50 -6.44 -3.13 8.38
C SER A 50 -4.96 -2.88 8.14
N LEU A 51 -4.60 -1.61 7.89
CA LEU A 51 -3.21 -1.18 7.79
C LEU A 51 -2.60 -1.04 9.19
N LYS A 52 -1.39 -1.56 9.38
CA LYS A 52 -0.63 -1.45 10.62
C LYS A 52 0.84 -1.10 10.35
N GLY A 53 1.66 -1.18 11.40
CA GLY A 53 3.11 -1.08 11.28
C GLY A 53 3.61 0.34 11.00
N GLY A 54 4.84 0.41 10.47
CA GLY A 54 5.53 1.69 10.26
C GLY A 54 4.82 2.63 9.29
N THR A 55 4.12 2.07 8.31
CA THR A 55 3.35 2.82 7.32
C THR A 55 2.08 3.43 7.91
N ALA A 56 1.34 2.70 8.75
CA ALA A 56 0.20 3.28 9.47
C ALA A 56 0.64 4.46 10.35
N ILE A 57 1.75 4.30 11.08
CA ILE A 57 2.33 5.36 11.92
C ILE A 57 2.75 6.55 11.06
N ASN A 58 3.41 6.29 9.92
CA ASN A 58 3.89 7.33 9.01
C ASN A 58 2.77 8.16 8.39
N LEU A 59 1.65 7.54 8.03
CA LEU A 59 0.54 8.23 7.34
C LEU A 59 -0.42 8.95 8.29
N PHE A 60 -0.70 8.36 9.46
CA PHE A 60 -1.80 8.83 10.31
C PHE A 60 -1.35 9.51 11.62
N PHE A 61 -0.11 9.31 12.05
CA PHE A 61 0.31 9.70 13.40
C PHE A 61 1.58 10.57 13.45
N LEU A 62 2.30 10.74 12.35
CA LEU A 62 3.54 11.53 12.31
C LEU A 62 3.47 12.66 11.28
N GLU A 63 3.90 13.85 11.69
CA GLU A 63 4.27 14.95 10.80
C GLU A 63 5.77 14.81 10.47
N ILE A 64 6.08 14.28 9.28
CA ILE A 64 7.18 13.33 9.00
C ILE A 64 8.62 13.91 8.96
N PRO A 65 9.63 13.20 9.54
CA PRO A 65 11.01 13.15 9.01
C PRO A 65 11.51 11.75 8.56
N ARG A 66 10.68 10.70 8.60
CA ARG A 66 11.00 9.35 8.10
C ARG A 66 9.89 8.78 7.22
N LEU A 67 10.20 8.31 6.01
CA LEU A 67 9.30 7.54 5.17
C LEU A 67 9.37 6.03 5.43
N SER A 68 8.22 5.35 5.45
CA SER A 68 8.11 3.89 5.48
C SER A 68 7.84 3.35 4.08
N VAL A 69 8.51 2.26 3.69
CA VAL A 69 8.44 1.70 2.33
C VAL A 69 7.87 0.28 2.27
N ASP A 70 7.63 -0.33 3.43
CA ASP A 70 7.03 -1.65 3.55
C ASP A 70 5.55 -1.51 3.92
N ILE A 71 4.72 -2.49 3.55
CA ILE A 71 3.30 -2.50 3.89
C ILE A 71 2.98 -3.68 4.79
N ASP A 72 2.42 -3.37 5.96
CA ASP A 72 1.95 -4.37 6.91
C ASP A 72 0.42 -4.31 6.99
N ILE A 73 -0.27 -5.39 6.62
CA ILE A 73 -1.72 -5.50 6.75
C ILE A 73 -2.11 -6.69 7.62
N ASN A 74 -3.25 -6.56 8.31
CA ASN A 74 -3.90 -7.67 9.00
C ASN A 74 -5.24 -7.96 8.30
N TYR A 75 -5.56 -9.23 8.13
CA TYR A 75 -6.91 -9.65 7.76
C TYR A 75 -7.87 -9.43 8.94
N ILE A 76 -9.03 -8.83 8.68
CA ILE A 76 -10.08 -8.52 9.68
C ILE A 76 -11.47 -9.02 9.27
N GLY A 77 -11.57 -9.74 8.15
CA GLY A 77 -12.86 -10.11 7.54
C GLY A 77 -13.61 -11.28 8.19
N SER A 78 -13.05 -11.93 9.21
CA SER A 78 -13.64 -13.10 9.86
C SER A 78 -13.44 -13.10 11.38
N PRO A 79 -14.47 -13.42 12.18
CA PRO A 79 -14.37 -13.46 13.65
C PRO A 79 -13.80 -14.77 14.18
N THR A 80 -13.83 -15.86 13.40
CA THR A 80 -13.33 -17.18 13.81
C THR A 80 -12.14 -17.63 12.98
N ARG A 81 -11.33 -18.54 13.54
CA ARG A 81 -10.20 -19.15 12.85
C ARG A 81 -10.62 -19.97 11.63
N ASN A 82 -11.72 -20.73 11.72
CA ASN A 82 -12.20 -21.56 10.62
C ASN A 82 -12.63 -20.71 9.42
N ASP A 83 -13.31 -19.60 9.68
CA ASP A 83 -13.72 -18.64 8.66
C ASP A 83 -12.51 -17.93 8.03
N LEU A 84 -11.48 -17.63 8.84
CA LEU A 84 -10.21 -17.09 8.35
C LEU A 84 -9.51 -18.07 7.41
N ASP A 85 -9.35 -19.33 7.84
CA ASP A 85 -8.68 -20.36 7.05
C ASP A 85 -9.42 -20.61 5.72
N SER A 86 -10.75 -20.54 5.72
CA SER A 86 -11.57 -20.65 4.50
C SER A 86 -11.45 -19.44 3.57
N ALA A 87 -11.19 -18.25 4.12
CA ALA A 87 -11.10 -17.01 3.35
C ALA A 87 -9.67 -16.67 2.89
N ARG A 88 -8.63 -17.27 3.49
CA ARG A 88 -7.21 -16.95 3.25
C ARG A 88 -6.86 -16.96 1.76
N ASP A 89 -7.13 -18.07 1.06
CA ASP A 89 -6.77 -18.22 -0.36
C ASP A 89 -7.42 -17.16 -1.25
N SER A 90 -8.69 -16.84 -0.99
CA SER A 90 -9.39 -15.80 -1.75
C SER A 90 -8.84 -14.42 -1.45
N PHE A 91 -8.50 -14.15 -0.19
CA PHE A 91 -7.95 -12.87 0.23
C PHE A 91 -6.54 -12.64 -0.37
N GLU A 92 -5.68 -13.65 -0.33
CA GLU A 92 -4.34 -13.59 -0.94
C GLU A 92 -4.42 -13.39 -2.46
N LYS A 93 -5.33 -14.10 -3.16
CA LYS A 93 -5.57 -13.88 -4.60
C LYS A 93 -6.03 -12.46 -4.93
N ASN A 94 -6.85 -11.87 -4.07
CA ASN A 94 -7.27 -10.48 -4.26
C ASN A 94 -6.10 -9.51 -4.06
N ILE A 95 -5.25 -9.72 -3.05
CA ILE A 95 -4.00 -8.95 -2.87
C ILE A 95 -3.11 -9.05 -4.11
N GLU A 96 -2.86 -10.26 -4.61
CA GLU A 96 -2.07 -10.47 -5.82
C GLU A 96 -2.66 -9.77 -7.05
N SER A 97 -4.00 -9.79 -7.20
CA SER A 97 -4.69 -9.11 -8.28
C SER A 97 -4.44 -7.60 -8.24
N VAL A 98 -4.49 -6.99 -7.06
CA VAL A 98 -4.16 -5.56 -6.86
C VAL A 98 -2.69 -5.29 -7.17
N CYS A 99 -1.77 -6.16 -6.73
CA CYS A 99 -0.34 -6.04 -7.07
C CYS A 99 -0.10 -6.06 -8.59
N ARG A 100 -0.71 -7.02 -9.30
CA ARG A 100 -0.58 -7.12 -10.78
C ARG A 100 -1.12 -5.89 -11.49
N GLN A 101 -2.20 -5.29 -10.99
CA GLN A 101 -2.76 -4.05 -11.55
C GLN A 101 -1.87 -2.82 -11.33
N GLU A 102 -0.97 -2.87 -10.33
CA GLU A 102 0.02 -1.84 -10.04
C GLU A 102 1.37 -2.08 -10.73
N ASP A 103 1.45 -3.07 -11.64
CA ASP A 103 2.70 -3.55 -12.25
C ASP A 103 3.74 -4.00 -11.20
N LEU A 104 3.27 -4.55 -10.07
CA LEU A 104 4.07 -5.19 -9.04
C LEU A 104 3.97 -6.70 -9.23
N SER A 105 5.00 -7.29 -9.87
CA SER A 105 5.11 -8.73 -10.13
C SER A 105 6.37 -9.31 -9.51
#